data_AF-A0A3D3CNQ3-F1
#
_entry.id   AF-A0A3D3CNQ3-F1
#
_cell.length_a   1.000
_cell.length_b   1.000
_cell.length_c   1.000
_cell.angle_alpha   90.00
_cell.angle_beta   90.00
_cell.angle_gamma   90.00
#
_symmetry.space_group_name_H-M   'P 1'
#
loop_
_entity.id
_entity.type
_entity.pdbx_description
1 polymer ?
#
loop_
_entity_poly.entity_id
_entity_poly.type
_entity_poly.pdbx_seq_one_letter_code
_entity_poly.pdbx_strand_id
1 'polypeptide(L)'
;MKKSMFKKVVFVSMALASAYCAVVFIGGYGSDSGTATPSAQAAFSGNVFLNGILPDDNYYHTHGSTSPDGSKMLVTINKADKPYGKTTGVADLYLLDAEKLSQGRVVKLLGPVSIGSNKTTPKNVLFRSTWTADGSKIMLSGGDRFWVINAADLTPLNGVDGNPNLLAGSIGDWHHNHDALPTNDGKYVLLTLRTKPHTGEADVYKMDGEIKLYDVAANAVVGAGVSVCNGCHIKQLGSNKSAIL
;
A
#
# COMPACT_ATOMS: atom_id res chain seq x y z
N MET A 1 -28.00 9.92 -20.71
CA MET A 1 -26.66 9.36 -20.41
C MET A 1 -26.38 9.53 -18.92
N LYS A 2 -26.30 8.43 -18.16
CA LYS A 2 -25.96 8.47 -16.72
C LYS A 2 -24.46 8.75 -16.58
N LYS A 3 -24.09 9.90 -16.01
CA LYS A 3 -22.69 10.20 -15.67
C LYS A 3 -22.30 9.37 -14.44
N SER A 4 -21.26 8.57 -14.60
CA SER A 4 -20.59 7.82 -13.53
C SER A 4 -19.98 8.81 -12.52
N MET A 5 -20.31 8.65 -11.24
CA MET A 5 -19.67 9.38 -10.13
C MET A 5 -18.34 8.69 -9.79
N PHE A 6 -17.23 9.41 -9.94
CA PHE A 6 -15.95 8.99 -9.35
C PHE A 6 -16.00 9.24 -7.84
N LYS A 7 -15.84 8.19 -7.03
CA LYS A 7 -15.62 8.33 -5.59
C LYS A 7 -14.18 8.77 -5.32
N LYS A 8 -14.02 9.77 -4.45
CA LYS A 8 -12.74 10.37 -4.02
C LYS A 8 -11.90 9.34 -3.24
N VAL A 9 -10.60 9.28 -3.53
CA VAL A 9 -9.60 8.49 -2.79
C VAL A 9 -8.91 9.41 -1.79
N VAL A 10 -8.92 9.04 -0.50
CA VAL A 10 -8.16 9.73 0.55
C VAL A 10 -6.79 9.08 0.67
N PHE A 11 -5.72 9.85 0.45
CA PHE A 11 -4.35 9.41 0.73
C PHE A 11 -3.93 9.89 2.12
N VAL A 12 -3.46 8.96 2.96
CA VAL A 12 -2.85 9.26 4.25
C VAL A 12 -1.34 9.05 4.11
N SER A 13 -0.56 10.11 4.32
CA SER A 13 0.90 10.04 4.49
C SER A 13 1.25 10.65 5.84
N MET A 14 2.10 9.97 6.62
CA MET A 14 2.50 10.40 7.96
C MET A 14 4.02 10.38 8.10
N ALA A 15 4.59 11.50 8.55
CA ALA A 15 5.99 11.65 8.92
C ALA A 15 6.11 11.85 10.43
N LEU A 16 7.14 11.23 11.03
CA LEU A 16 7.41 11.21 12.47
C LEU A 16 7.69 12.60 13.05
N ALA A 17 6.84 13.04 13.98
CA ALA A 17 7.22 13.96 15.04
C ALA A 17 6.29 13.78 16.27
N SER A 18 6.88 13.36 17.40
CA SER A 18 6.27 13.13 18.72
C SER A 18 5.48 11.83 18.93
N ALA A 19 5.40 11.42 20.20
CA ALA A 19 4.95 10.11 20.74
C ALA A 19 3.47 9.74 20.49
N TYR A 20 2.85 10.29 19.45
CA TYR A 20 1.45 10.09 19.11
C TYR A 20 1.31 9.87 17.60
N CYS A 21 0.73 8.72 17.22
CA CYS A 21 0.39 8.44 15.83
C CYS A 21 -0.92 9.15 15.47
N ALA A 22 -0.83 10.32 14.83
CA ALA A 22 -1.97 11.15 14.45
C ALA A 22 -2.38 10.93 13.00
N VAL A 23 -3.46 10.19 12.74
CA VAL A 23 -4.02 10.12 11.38
C VAL A 23 -4.75 11.43 11.10
N VAL A 24 -4.24 12.17 10.12
CA VAL A 24 -4.87 13.40 9.63
C VAL A 24 -5.90 13.05 8.57
N PHE A 25 -7.18 13.30 8.86
CA PHE A 25 -8.24 13.25 7.88
C PHE A 25 -8.36 14.63 7.21
N ILE A 26 -7.85 14.75 5.98
CA ILE A 26 -8.16 15.93 5.16
C ILE A 26 -9.52 15.68 4.51
N GLY A 27 -10.57 16.30 5.07
CA GLY A 27 -11.86 16.41 4.41
C GLY A 27 -11.68 17.14 3.08
N GLY A 28 -11.94 16.46 1.97
CA GLY A 28 -11.73 17.05 0.65
C GLY A 28 -12.66 18.24 0.42
N TYR A 29 -12.11 19.46 0.37
CA TYR A 29 -12.80 20.64 -0.14
C TYR A 29 -13.30 20.34 -1.56
N GLY A 30 -14.62 20.42 -1.76
CA GLY A 30 -15.20 20.42 -3.09
C GLY A 30 -14.87 21.74 -3.77
N SER A 31 -14.24 21.69 -4.95
CA SER A 31 -14.30 22.81 -5.90
C SER A 31 -15.66 22.76 -6.59
N ASP A 32 -16.73 23.13 -5.87
CA ASP A 32 -18.04 23.33 -6.48
C ASP A 32 -18.14 24.78 -6.95
N SER A 33 -18.11 24.97 -8.27
CA SER A 33 -18.59 26.19 -8.93
C SER A 33 -20.11 26.18 -9.14
N GLY A 34 -20.85 25.38 -8.36
CA GLY A 34 -22.30 25.23 -8.45
C GLY A 34 -22.94 25.32 -7.07
N THR A 35 -24.01 26.10 -6.98
CA THR A 35 -24.79 26.43 -5.78
C THR A 35 -25.52 25.22 -5.17
N ALA A 36 -24.78 24.25 -4.63
CA ALA A 36 -25.32 23.23 -3.76
C ALA A 36 -25.15 23.68 -2.31
N THR A 37 -26.26 23.89 -1.61
CA THR A 37 -26.30 24.09 -0.17
C THR A 37 -25.56 22.92 0.50
N PRO A 38 -24.49 23.14 1.29
CA PRO A 38 -23.79 22.06 1.95
C PRO A 38 -24.74 21.43 2.96
N SER A 39 -25.07 20.15 2.80
CA SER A 39 -25.58 19.37 3.92
C SER A 39 -24.45 19.31 4.95
N ALA A 40 -24.65 19.96 6.10
CA ALA A 40 -23.69 20.00 7.19
C ALA A 40 -23.51 18.60 7.81
N GLN A 41 -22.77 17.72 7.14
CA GLN A 41 -21.97 16.72 7.84
C GLN A 41 -20.82 17.49 8.43
N ALA A 42 -20.84 17.69 9.74
CA ALA A 42 -19.75 18.31 10.47
C ALA A 42 -18.45 17.61 10.10
N ALA A 43 -17.62 18.27 9.30
CA ALA A 43 -16.27 17.80 9.02
C ALA A 43 -15.53 17.83 10.36
N PHE A 44 -15.33 16.66 10.95
CA PHE A 44 -14.48 16.54 12.13
C PHE A 44 -13.08 17.04 11.78
N SER A 45 -12.69 18.18 12.35
CA SER A 45 -11.35 18.72 12.28
C SER A 45 -10.60 18.34 13.55
N GLY A 46 -10.19 17.08 13.65
CA GLY A 46 -9.43 16.59 14.79
C GLY A 46 -8.48 15.47 14.38
N ASN A 47 -7.40 15.32 15.13
CA ASN A 47 -6.50 14.18 14.97
C ASN A 47 -7.15 12.95 15.60
N VAL A 48 -7.14 11.83 14.89
CA VAL A 48 -7.51 10.54 15.46
C VAL A 48 -6.23 9.80 15.84
N PHE A 49 -6.10 9.52 17.14
CA PHE A 49 -4.96 8.77 17.66
C PHE A 49 -5.27 7.28 17.66
N LEU A 50 -4.41 6.49 17.02
CA LEU A 50 -4.57 5.04 16.93
C LEU A 50 -4.02 4.29 18.14
N ASN A 51 -3.59 4.98 19.20
CA ASN A 51 -2.94 4.39 20.36
C ASN A 51 -3.74 3.24 21.01
N GLY A 52 -5.08 3.26 20.92
CA GLY A 52 -5.94 2.20 21.45
C GLY A 52 -5.95 0.88 20.65
N ILE A 53 -5.35 0.86 19.46
CA ILE A 53 -5.19 -0.37 18.64
C ILE A 53 -3.74 -0.78 18.45
N LEU A 54 -2.78 0.09 18.80
CA LEU A 54 -1.37 -0.26 18.79
C LEU A 54 -1.11 -1.28 19.92
N PRO A 55 -0.46 -2.42 19.65
CA PRO A 55 -0.19 -3.42 20.68
C PRO A 55 0.79 -2.91 21.75
N ASP A 56 1.72 -2.04 21.35
CA ASP A 56 2.73 -1.36 22.16
C ASP A 56 3.39 -0.23 21.33
N ASP A 57 4.42 0.41 21.87
CA ASP A 57 5.24 1.40 21.17
C ASP A 57 6.25 0.78 20.18
N ASN A 58 6.26 -0.55 20.01
CA ASN A 58 7.16 -1.28 19.11
C ASN A 58 6.59 -1.35 17.70
N TYR A 59 6.31 -0.19 17.10
CA TYR A 59 5.93 -0.09 15.69
C TYR A 59 6.94 0.74 14.90
N TYR A 60 7.09 0.37 13.63
CA TYR A 60 8.00 1.04 12.71
C TYR A 60 7.24 2.07 11.87
N HIS A 61 6.18 1.65 11.18
CA HIS A 61 5.37 2.49 10.29
C HIS A 61 3.91 2.04 10.33
N THR A 62 3.00 2.99 10.15
CA THR A 62 1.60 2.71 9.89
C THR A 62 1.19 3.24 8.51
N HIS A 63 0.35 2.49 7.82
CA HIS A 63 -0.26 2.90 6.56
C HIS A 63 -1.73 2.47 6.57
N GLY A 64 -2.51 2.97 5.61
CA GLY A 64 -3.90 2.57 5.50
C GLY A 64 -4.57 3.06 4.24
N SER A 65 -5.75 2.53 3.98
CA SER A 65 -6.61 2.91 2.87
C SER A 65 -8.06 2.66 3.19
N THR A 66 -8.94 3.47 2.64
CA THR A 66 -10.38 3.29 2.78
C THR A 66 -10.90 2.35 1.69
N SER A 67 -11.80 1.45 2.09
CA SER A 67 -12.58 0.62 1.17
C SER A 67 -13.35 1.45 0.13
N PRO A 68 -13.68 0.87 -1.04
CA PRO A 68 -14.30 1.62 -2.15
C PRO A 68 -15.67 2.23 -1.81
N ASP A 69 -16.40 1.59 -0.89
CA ASP A 69 -17.68 2.11 -0.43
C ASP A 69 -17.56 3.21 0.64
N GLY A 70 -16.37 3.36 1.24
CA GLY A 70 -16.09 4.32 2.31
C GLY A 70 -16.39 3.80 3.72
N SER A 71 -16.86 2.56 3.88
CA SER A 71 -17.35 2.04 5.17
C SER A 71 -16.26 1.53 6.11
N LYS A 72 -15.14 1.06 5.55
CA LYS A 72 -14.02 0.45 6.28
C LYS A 72 -12.72 1.17 5.98
N MET A 73 -11.87 1.29 7.01
CA MET A 73 -10.48 1.74 6.88
C MET A 73 -9.55 0.57 7.22
N LEU A 74 -8.72 0.15 6.27
CA LEU A 74 -7.59 -0.71 6.57
C LEU A 74 -6.53 0.11 7.28
N VAL A 75 -5.97 -0.45 8.35
CA VAL A 75 -4.74 0.01 8.98
C VAL A 75 -3.75 -1.13 9.00
N THR A 76 -2.54 -0.88 8.54
CA THR A 76 -1.40 -1.80 8.60
C THR A 76 -0.35 -1.24 9.55
N ILE A 77 0.14 -2.05 10.48
CA ILE A 77 1.16 -1.65 11.46
C ILE A 77 2.38 -2.55 11.28
N ASN A 78 3.46 -2.02 10.73
CA ASN A 78 4.74 -2.73 10.65
C ASN A 78 5.35 -2.78 12.04
N LYS A 79 5.65 -3.97 12.56
CA LYS A 79 6.20 -4.15 13.91
C LYS A 79 7.70 -3.87 13.95
N ALA A 80 8.14 -3.25 15.04
CA ALA A 80 9.56 -3.01 15.33
C ALA A 80 10.09 -3.97 16.39
N ASP A 81 11.40 -4.21 16.39
CA ASP A 81 12.07 -5.07 17.39
C ASP A 81 12.12 -4.45 18.79
N LYS A 82 11.98 -3.12 18.87
CA LYS A 82 11.94 -2.29 20.07
C LYS A 82 11.31 -0.93 19.74
N PRO A 83 11.06 -0.05 20.72
CA PRO A 83 10.50 1.27 20.43
C PRO A 83 11.46 2.05 19.54
N TYR A 84 10.95 2.61 18.44
CA TYR A 84 11.74 3.31 17.41
C TYR A 84 12.86 2.44 16.79
N GLY A 85 12.68 1.12 16.82
CA GLY A 85 13.63 0.12 16.32
C GLY A 85 13.57 -0.10 14.81
N LYS A 86 14.10 -1.24 14.36
CA LYS A 86 14.03 -1.69 12.96
C LYS A 86 12.78 -2.53 12.73
N THR A 87 12.27 -2.55 11.50
CA THR A 87 11.19 -3.47 11.13
C THR A 87 11.59 -4.92 11.44
N THR A 88 10.65 -5.69 11.98
CA THR A 88 10.80 -7.14 12.19
C THR A 88 10.44 -7.94 10.95
N GLY A 89 9.87 -7.29 9.92
CA GLY A 89 9.30 -7.97 8.76
C GLY A 89 7.87 -8.47 8.93
N VAL A 90 7.29 -8.32 10.13
CA VAL A 90 5.91 -8.66 10.44
C VAL A 90 5.06 -7.40 10.46
N ALA A 91 3.85 -7.48 9.92
CA ALA A 91 2.87 -6.41 10.00
C ALA A 91 1.50 -6.92 10.48
N ASP A 92 0.86 -6.14 11.35
CA ASP A 92 -0.50 -6.42 11.84
C ASP A 92 -1.52 -5.63 11.00
N LEU A 93 -2.58 -6.32 10.58
CA LEU A 93 -3.69 -5.78 9.80
C LEU A 93 -4.93 -5.60 10.67
N TYR A 94 -5.60 -4.46 10.52
CA TYR A 94 -6.85 -4.13 11.18
C TYR A 94 -7.84 -3.54 10.18
N LEU A 95 -9.13 -3.90 10.29
CA LEU A 95 -10.19 -3.11 9.69
C LEU A 95 -10.91 -2.32 10.76
N LEU A 96 -11.04 -1.02 10.52
CA LEU A 96 -11.75 -0.09 11.40
C LEU A 96 -13.03 0.39 10.71
N ASP A 97 -14.03 0.74 11.51
CA ASP A 97 -15.23 1.42 11.04
C ASP A 97 -14.87 2.87 10.67
N ALA A 98 -14.97 3.20 9.37
CA ALA A 98 -14.55 4.50 8.88
C ALA A 98 -15.50 5.64 9.31
N GLU A 99 -16.79 5.36 9.49
CA GLU A 99 -17.75 6.34 9.97
C GLU A 99 -17.44 6.72 11.42
N LYS A 100 -17.24 5.71 12.29
CA LYS A 100 -16.86 5.97 13.69
C LYS A 100 -15.50 6.64 13.77
N LEU A 101 -14.56 6.25 12.92
CA LEU A 101 -13.25 6.87 12.86
C LEU A 101 -13.34 8.36 12.51
N SER A 102 -14.21 8.74 11.57
CA SER A 102 -14.48 10.15 11.24
C SER A 102 -15.10 10.95 12.39
N GLN A 103 -15.66 10.27 13.40
CA GLN A 103 -16.21 10.88 14.62
C GLN A 103 -15.18 10.91 15.77
N GLY A 104 -13.91 10.62 15.49
CA GLY A 104 -12.86 10.52 16.50
C GLY A 104 -12.91 9.24 17.33
N ARG A 105 -13.68 8.22 16.91
CA ARG A 105 -13.87 6.96 17.65
C ARG A 105 -13.24 5.79 16.91
N VAL A 106 -12.29 5.11 17.55
CA VAL A 106 -11.68 3.90 16.99
C VAL A 106 -12.56 2.70 17.31
N VAL A 107 -13.23 2.16 16.29
CA VAL A 107 -14.02 0.92 16.39
C VAL A 107 -13.40 -0.11 15.47
N LYS A 108 -12.91 -1.21 16.07
CA LYS A 108 -12.31 -2.33 15.35
C LYS A 108 -13.40 -3.26 14.82
N LEU A 109 -13.41 -3.50 13.51
CA LEU A 109 -14.25 -4.49 12.83
C LEU A 109 -13.55 -5.85 12.77
N LEU A 110 -12.26 -5.87 12.39
CA LEU A 110 -11.43 -7.07 12.30
C LEU A 110 -10.01 -6.80 12.83
N GLY A 111 -9.32 -7.88 13.21
CA GLY A 111 -7.90 -7.89 13.54
C GLY A 111 -7.56 -7.90 15.04
N PRO A 112 -6.26 -7.95 15.41
CA PRO A 112 -5.13 -8.04 14.47
C PRO A 112 -5.08 -9.37 13.71
N VAL A 113 -4.67 -9.31 12.45
CA VAL A 113 -4.18 -10.46 11.69
C VAL A 113 -2.75 -10.14 11.25
N SER A 114 -1.78 -10.96 11.66
CA SER A 114 -0.36 -10.75 11.36
C SER A 114 0.02 -11.41 10.03
N ILE A 115 0.78 -10.70 9.20
CA ILE A 115 1.40 -11.19 7.96
C ILE A 115 2.91 -10.93 7.96
N GLY A 116 3.63 -11.67 7.11
CA GLY A 116 5.10 -11.68 7.08
C GLY A 116 5.72 -12.52 8.22
N SER A 117 7.05 -12.64 8.19
CA SER A 117 7.82 -13.32 9.22
C SER A 117 9.22 -12.74 9.41
N ASN A 118 9.74 -12.85 10.64
CA ASN A 118 11.13 -12.46 10.93
C ASN A 118 12.18 -13.40 10.31
N LYS A 119 11.78 -14.56 9.76
CA LYS A 119 12.69 -15.56 9.17
C LYS A 119 12.88 -15.33 7.67
N THR A 120 11.76 -15.12 6.96
CA THR A 120 11.74 -15.06 5.49
C THR A 120 11.56 -13.64 4.97
N THR A 121 11.09 -12.70 5.80
CA THR A 121 10.85 -11.29 5.40
C THR A 121 11.51 -10.24 6.32
N PRO A 122 12.75 -10.40 6.81
CA PRO A 122 13.33 -9.58 7.89
C PRO A 122 13.53 -8.07 7.58
N LYS A 123 13.13 -7.58 6.40
CA LYS A 123 13.22 -6.17 5.99
C LYS A 123 11.95 -5.63 5.34
N ASN A 124 10.84 -6.35 5.43
CA ASN A 124 9.64 -5.91 4.75
C ASN A 124 8.98 -4.73 5.49
N VAL A 125 8.52 -3.76 4.71
CA VAL A 125 7.72 -2.63 5.16
C VAL A 125 6.58 -2.50 4.17
N LEU A 126 5.35 -2.64 4.65
CA LEU A 126 4.16 -2.33 3.86
C LEU A 126 4.10 -0.83 3.60
N PHE A 127 3.93 -0.43 2.34
CA PHE A 127 3.93 0.98 1.91
C PHE A 127 2.55 1.47 1.46
N ARG A 128 1.88 0.67 0.63
CA ARG A 128 0.63 1.05 -0.04
C ARG A 128 -0.36 -0.09 0.00
N SER A 129 -1.62 0.29 0.05
CA SER A 129 -2.75 -0.62 0.01
C SER A 129 -3.81 -0.10 -0.94
N THR A 130 -4.31 -1.00 -1.81
CA THR A 130 -5.34 -0.65 -2.79
C THR A 130 -6.42 -1.72 -2.77
N TRP A 131 -7.68 -1.29 -2.78
CA TRP A 131 -8.82 -2.19 -2.78
C TRP A 131 -9.21 -2.56 -4.21
N THR A 132 -9.67 -3.80 -4.39
CA THR A 132 -10.47 -4.17 -5.57
C THR A 132 -11.75 -3.34 -5.62
N ALA A 133 -12.30 -3.11 -6.81
CA ALA A 133 -13.46 -2.25 -7.00
C ALA A 133 -14.72 -2.74 -6.25
N ASP A 134 -14.87 -4.07 -6.09
CA ASP A 134 -15.94 -4.71 -5.33
C ASP A 134 -15.67 -4.75 -3.81
N GLY A 135 -14.49 -4.32 -3.37
CA GLY A 135 -14.06 -4.32 -1.97
C GLY A 135 -13.78 -5.71 -1.40
N SER A 136 -13.75 -6.78 -2.21
CA SER A 136 -13.58 -8.16 -1.74
C SER A 136 -12.14 -8.49 -1.34
N LYS A 137 -11.17 -7.80 -1.94
CA LYS A 137 -9.74 -8.03 -1.72
C LYS A 137 -8.95 -6.73 -1.59
N ILE A 138 -7.85 -6.80 -0.85
CA ILE A 138 -6.90 -5.71 -0.65
C ILE A 138 -5.52 -6.12 -1.14
N MET A 139 -4.94 -5.31 -2.01
CA MET A 139 -3.60 -5.46 -2.55
C MET A 139 -2.65 -4.72 -1.63
N LEU A 140 -1.68 -5.41 -1.01
CA LEU A 140 -0.66 -4.77 -0.17
C LEU A 140 0.71 -4.88 -0.82
N SER A 141 1.33 -3.72 -1.02
CA SER A 141 2.71 -3.62 -1.50
C SER A 141 3.64 -3.47 -0.30
N GLY A 142 4.66 -4.32 -0.22
CA GLY A 142 5.65 -4.19 0.83
C GLY A 142 7.01 -4.70 0.40
N GLY A 143 7.94 -3.78 0.18
CA GLY A 143 9.33 -4.08 -0.20
C GLY A 143 9.43 -5.17 -1.26
N ASP A 144 10.14 -6.24 -0.94
CA ASP A 144 10.38 -7.41 -1.79
C ASP A 144 9.14 -8.31 -2.00
N ARG A 145 7.96 -7.94 -1.50
CA ARG A 145 6.76 -8.79 -1.48
C ARG A 145 5.51 -8.07 -1.94
N PHE A 146 4.53 -8.89 -2.26
CA PHE A 146 3.18 -8.48 -2.60
C PHE A 146 2.17 -9.43 -1.94
N TRP A 147 1.13 -8.88 -1.30
CA TRP A 147 0.04 -9.66 -0.74
C TRP A 147 -1.28 -9.37 -1.44
N VAL A 148 -2.06 -10.43 -1.60
CA VAL A 148 -3.49 -10.39 -1.89
C VAL A 148 -4.22 -10.79 -0.62
N ILE A 149 -4.94 -9.87 -0.01
CA ILE A 149 -5.66 -10.09 1.26
C ILE A 149 -7.16 -10.23 0.98
N ASN A 150 -7.80 -11.22 1.58
CA ASN A 150 -9.25 -11.32 1.65
C ASN A 150 -9.78 -10.24 2.61
N ALA A 151 -10.65 -9.35 2.12
CA ALA A 151 -11.17 -8.26 2.95
C ALA A 151 -12.17 -8.73 4.02
N ALA A 152 -12.76 -9.92 3.86
CA ALA A 152 -13.77 -10.43 4.79
C ALA A 152 -13.18 -10.86 6.14
N ASP A 153 -11.93 -11.33 6.16
CA ASP A 153 -11.28 -11.91 7.33
C ASP A 153 -9.79 -11.53 7.48
N LEU A 154 -9.26 -10.70 6.58
CA LEU A 154 -7.85 -10.28 6.49
C LEU A 154 -6.86 -11.42 6.22
N THR A 155 -7.34 -12.59 5.79
CA THR A 155 -6.45 -13.71 5.46
C THR A 155 -5.68 -13.45 4.15
N PRO A 156 -4.37 -13.69 4.10
CA PRO A 156 -3.59 -13.57 2.87
C PRO A 156 -3.84 -14.77 1.95
N LEU A 157 -4.40 -14.50 0.77
CA LEU A 157 -4.76 -15.49 -0.24
C LEU A 157 -3.53 -16.08 -0.96
N ASN A 158 -2.41 -15.35 -0.95
CA ASN A 158 -1.14 -15.79 -1.53
C ASN A 158 -0.10 -16.19 -0.48
N GLY A 159 -0.55 -16.56 0.73
CA GLY A 159 0.29 -17.04 1.82
C GLY A 159 0.72 -15.96 2.80
N VAL A 160 1.02 -16.35 4.04
CA VAL A 160 1.32 -15.42 5.14
C VAL A 160 2.52 -14.51 4.84
N ASP A 161 3.53 -15.03 4.13
CA ASP A 161 4.74 -14.28 3.73
C ASP A 161 4.58 -13.54 2.38
N GLY A 162 3.38 -13.57 1.80
CA GLY A 162 3.08 -13.00 0.49
C GLY A 162 3.85 -13.68 -0.63
N ASN A 163 3.84 -13.06 -1.80
CA ASN A 163 4.59 -13.57 -2.95
C ASN A 163 5.99 -12.90 -3.04
N PRO A 164 7.11 -13.63 -2.81
CA PRO A 164 8.47 -13.16 -3.08
C PRO A 164 8.88 -13.14 -4.54
N ASN A 165 8.25 -13.98 -5.34
CA ASN A 165 8.71 -14.33 -6.68
C ASN A 165 8.23 -13.30 -7.70
N LEU A 166 8.34 -12.02 -7.35
CA LEU A 166 8.05 -10.92 -8.27
C LEU A 166 9.20 -10.71 -9.26
N LEU A 167 10.35 -11.38 -9.07
CA LEU A 167 11.49 -11.37 -9.99
C LEU A 167 11.27 -12.15 -11.28
N ALA A 168 10.29 -13.05 -11.36
CA ALA A 168 10.07 -13.83 -12.58
C ALA A 168 9.84 -12.88 -13.77
N GLY A 169 10.76 -12.86 -14.74
CA GLY A 169 10.74 -11.92 -15.86
C GLY A 169 11.07 -10.47 -15.50
N SER A 170 11.78 -10.20 -14.39
CA SER A 170 12.29 -8.87 -14.02
C SER A 170 13.63 -8.55 -14.65
N ILE A 171 13.93 -7.25 -14.69
CA ILE A 171 15.25 -6.76 -15.02
C ILE A 171 16.10 -6.69 -13.74
N GLY A 172 17.01 -7.67 -13.58
CA GLY A 172 17.94 -7.76 -12.44
C GLY A 172 17.47 -8.68 -11.30
N ASP A 173 18.31 -8.81 -10.28
CA ASP A 173 18.16 -9.81 -9.20
C ASP A 173 17.57 -9.21 -7.91
N TRP A 174 17.02 -8.00 -7.98
CA TRP A 174 16.42 -7.30 -6.86
C TRP A 174 15.23 -6.45 -7.31
N HIS A 175 14.14 -6.51 -6.56
CA HIS A 175 12.96 -5.67 -6.75
C HIS A 175 12.42 -5.16 -5.42
N HIS A 176 11.67 -4.07 -5.48
CA HIS A 176 10.71 -3.66 -4.47
C HIS A 176 9.38 -3.29 -5.12
N ASN A 177 8.29 -3.92 -4.69
CA ASN A 177 6.94 -3.54 -5.05
C ASN A 177 6.50 -2.29 -4.27
N HIS A 178 6.31 -1.20 -5.00
CA HIS A 178 5.95 0.10 -4.46
C HIS A 178 4.45 0.36 -4.50
N ASP A 179 3.75 -0.16 -5.51
CA ASP A 179 2.30 -0.06 -5.64
C ASP A 179 1.69 -1.28 -6.33
N ALA A 180 0.42 -1.52 -6.05
CA ALA A 180 -0.33 -2.62 -6.60
C ALA A 180 -1.75 -2.14 -6.90
N LEU A 181 -2.09 -2.07 -8.19
CA LEU A 181 -3.36 -1.53 -8.68
C LEU A 181 -4.17 -2.66 -9.31
N PRO A 182 -5.25 -3.14 -8.67
CA PRO A 182 -6.08 -4.19 -9.24
C PRO A 182 -6.83 -3.67 -10.48
N THR A 183 -7.06 -4.55 -11.44
CA THR A 183 -8.02 -4.28 -12.53
C THR A 183 -9.44 -4.18 -11.97
N ASN A 184 -10.34 -3.53 -12.70
CA ASN A 184 -11.73 -3.33 -12.26
C ASN A 184 -12.48 -4.65 -12.01
N ASP A 185 -12.12 -5.73 -12.70
CA ASP A 185 -12.69 -7.06 -12.50
C ASP A 185 -11.95 -7.88 -11.42
N GLY A 186 -10.90 -7.32 -10.81
CA GLY A 186 -10.12 -7.92 -9.73
C GLY A 186 -9.35 -9.19 -10.11
N LYS A 187 -9.26 -9.54 -11.41
CA LYS A 187 -8.57 -10.74 -11.88
C LYS A 187 -7.07 -10.55 -11.96
N TYR A 188 -6.63 -9.33 -12.29
CA TYR A 188 -5.22 -8.98 -12.43
C TYR A 188 -4.85 -7.80 -11.55
N VAL A 189 -3.55 -7.66 -11.31
CA VAL A 189 -2.97 -6.54 -10.56
C VAL A 189 -1.79 -6.00 -11.34
N LEU A 190 -1.79 -4.69 -11.57
CA LEU A 190 -0.63 -3.97 -12.08
C LEU A 190 0.30 -3.67 -10.89
N LEU A 191 1.46 -4.30 -10.89
CA LEU A 191 2.51 -4.06 -9.91
C LEU A 191 3.47 -3.01 -10.46
N THR A 192 3.86 -2.06 -9.61
CA THR A 192 4.93 -1.11 -9.90
C THR A 192 6.15 -1.47 -9.06
N LEU A 193 7.18 -1.95 -9.74
CA LEU A 193 8.41 -2.41 -9.11
C LEU A 193 9.50 -1.37 -9.29
N ARG A 194 10.30 -1.17 -8.25
CA ARG A 194 11.64 -0.61 -8.38
C ARG A 194 12.61 -1.76 -8.54
N THR A 195 13.43 -1.75 -9.59
CA THR A 195 14.41 -2.81 -9.84
C THR A 195 15.82 -2.26 -9.98
N LYS A 196 16.81 -3.15 -9.88
CA LYS A 196 18.23 -2.82 -10.10
C LYS A 196 18.71 -3.48 -11.40
N PRO A 197 18.56 -2.81 -12.54
CA PRO A 197 18.93 -3.38 -13.83
C PRO A 197 20.44 -3.37 -14.11
N HIS A 198 21.23 -2.66 -13.28
CA HIS A 198 22.65 -2.45 -13.50
C HIS A 198 23.48 -3.11 -12.39
N THR A 199 24.58 -3.73 -12.80
CA THR A 199 25.55 -4.38 -11.91
C THR A 199 26.88 -3.63 -12.00
N GLY A 200 27.40 -3.15 -10.86
CA GLY A 200 28.69 -2.44 -10.79
C GLY A 200 28.72 -1.37 -9.71
N GLU A 201 29.90 -1.07 -9.16
CA GLU A 201 30.04 -0.10 -8.05
C GLU A 201 29.55 1.31 -8.41
N ALA A 202 29.81 1.77 -9.64
CA ALA A 202 29.36 3.08 -10.12
C ALA A 202 27.84 3.20 -10.29
N ASP A 203 27.13 2.06 -10.33
CA ASP A 203 25.70 1.97 -10.61
C ASP A 203 24.89 1.47 -9.40
N VAL A 204 25.52 1.30 -8.23
CA VAL A 204 24.92 0.70 -7.01
C VAL A 204 23.64 1.42 -6.51
N TYR A 205 23.50 2.71 -6.83
CA TYR A 205 22.35 3.55 -6.48
C TYR A 205 21.38 3.80 -7.64
N LYS A 206 21.66 3.26 -8.83
CA LYS A 206 20.81 3.45 -10.00
C LYS A 206 19.72 2.39 -10.01
N MET A 207 18.49 2.85 -10.20
CA MET A 207 17.29 2.03 -10.21
C MET A 207 16.60 2.14 -11.57
N ASP A 208 15.65 1.23 -11.81
CA ASP A 208 14.60 1.42 -12.81
C ASP A 208 13.21 1.33 -12.17
N GLY A 209 12.22 1.87 -12.88
CA GLY A 209 10.82 1.53 -12.67
C GLY A 209 10.39 0.46 -13.66
N GLU A 210 9.76 -0.60 -13.17
CA GLU A 210 9.24 -1.70 -13.97
C GLU A 210 7.76 -1.92 -13.67
N ILE A 211 6.96 -2.14 -14.72
CA ILE A 211 5.55 -2.48 -14.59
C ILE A 211 5.38 -3.98 -14.87
N LYS A 212 4.62 -4.66 -14.00
CA LYS A 212 4.27 -6.06 -14.16
C LYS A 212 2.79 -6.32 -14.01
N LEU A 213 2.31 -7.37 -14.68
CA LEU A 213 0.98 -7.91 -14.47
C LEU A 213 1.07 -9.13 -13.57
N TYR A 214 0.21 -9.21 -12.58
CA TYR A 214 0.05 -10.35 -11.69
C TYR A 214 -1.36 -10.92 -11.84
N ASP A 215 -1.46 -12.23 -12.01
CA ASP A 215 -2.72 -12.98 -12.07
C ASP A 215 -3.08 -13.46 -10.66
N VAL A 216 -4.22 -12.99 -10.16
CA VAL A 216 -4.69 -13.27 -8.80
C VAL A 216 -5.06 -14.75 -8.63
N ALA A 217 -5.64 -15.38 -9.65
CA ALA A 217 -6.06 -16.77 -9.58
C ALA A 217 -4.86 -17.71 -9.68
N ALA A 218 -3.90 -17.39 -10.55
CA ALA A 218 -2.68 -18.17 -10.70
C ALA A 218 -1.65 -17.91 -9.58
N ASN A 219 -1.84 -16.87 -8.77
CA ASN A 219 -0.88 -16.39 -7.77
C ASN A 219 0.53 -16.21 -8.38
N ALA A 220 0.60 -15.59 -9.56
CA ALA A 220 1.84 -15.51 -10.32
C ALA A 220 1.93 -14.23 -11.16
N VAL A 221 3.16 -13.79 -11.40
CA VAL A 221 3.46 -12.77 -12.41
C VAL A 221 3.24 -13.36 -13.81
N VAL A 222 2.62 -12.58 -14.69
CA VAL A 222 2.36 -12.93 -16.08
C VAL A 222 3.40 -12.27 -16.97
N GLY A 223 4.15 -13.09 -17.72
CA GLY A 223 5.10 -12.61 -18.72
C GLY A 223 6.33 -11.90 -18.14
N ALA A 224 7.01 -11.14 -19.01
CA ALA A 224 8.12 -10.27 -18.62
C ALA A 224 7.60 -8.89 -18.23
N GLY A 225 8.24 -8.24 -17.26
CA GLY A 225 7.92 -6.86 -16.96
C GLY A 225 8.49 -5.89 -17.97
N VAL A 226 7.96 -4.68 -17.94
CA VAL A 226 8.29 -3.62 -18.88
C VAL A 226 9.00 -2.49 -18.14
N SER A 227 10.26 -2.22 -18.53
CA SER A 227 10.99 -1.02 -18.11
C SER A 227 10.22 0.23 -18.55
N VAL A 228 9.98 1.14 -17.61
CA VAL A 228 9.29 2.40 -17.90
C VAL A 228 10.28 3.45 -18.38
N CYS A 229 11.50 3.46 -17.85
CA CYS A 229 12.42 4.57 -18.03
C CYS A 229 13.76 4.16 -18.65
N ASN A 230 14.43 3.13 -18.11
CA ASN A 230 15.79 2.82 -18.57
C ASN A 230 15.85 2.33 -20.01
N GLY A 231 14.82 1.66 -20.51
CA GLY A 231 14.71 1.34 -21.94
C GLY A 231 14.78 2.59 -22.84
N CYS A 232 14.21 3.71 -22.39
CA CYS A 232 14.29 4.99 -23.10
C CYS A 232 15.62 5.70 -22.83
N HIS A 233 16.10 5.75 -21.58
CA HIS A 233 17.34 6.43 -21.23
C HIS A 233 18.56 5.84 -21.93
N ILE A 234 18.67 4.51 -22.03
CA ILE A 234 19.78 3.86 -22.74
C ILE A 234 19.73 4.23 -24.23
N LYS A 235 18.55 4.14 -24.86
CA LYS A 235 18.38 4.41 -26.30
C LYS A 235 18.58 5.88 -26.66
N GLN A 236 18.11 6.81 -25.83
CA GLN A 236 18.07 8.24 -26.18
C GLN A 236 19.22 9.03 -25.59
N LEU A 237 19.71 8.66 -24.41
CA LEU A 237 20.70 9.44 -23.64
C LEU A 237 22.07 8.75 -23.56
N GLY A 238 22.21 7.53 -24.08
CA GLY A 238 23.47 6.79 -24.12
C GLY A 238 24.11 6.56 -22.75
N SER A 239 23.31 6.62 -21.66
CA SER A 239 23.84 6.54 -20.29
C SER A 239 22.88 5.85 -19.33
N ASN A 240 23.45 5.09 -18.39
CA ASN A 240 22.72 4.51 -17.26
C ASN A 240 22.35 5.64 -16.29
N LYS A 241 21.10 6.05 -16.28
CA LYS A 241 20.56 7.03 -15.33
C LYS A 241 19.66 6.31 -14.34
N SER A 242 19.60 6.80 -13.10
CA SER A 242 18.61 6.29 -12.16
C SER A 242 17.22 6.75 -12.60
N ALA A 243 16.26 5.83 -12.57
CA ALA A 243 14.87 6.11 -12.85
C ALA A 243 13.99 5.39 -11.85
N ILE A 244 12.99 6.08 -11.31
CA ILE A 244 12.15 5.57 -10.24
C ILE A 244 10.70 5.90 -10.59
N LEU A 245 9.81 4.92 -10.40
CA LEU A 245 8.36 5.09 -10.39
C LEU A 245 7.85 5.48 -8.99
#